data_AF-A0AAN7W4N4-F1
#
_entry.id   AF-A0AAN7W4N4-F1
#
_cell.length_a   1.000
_cell.length_b   1.000
_cell.length_c   1.000
_cell.angle_alpha   90.00
_cell.angle_beta   90.00
_cell.angle_gamma   90.00
#
_symmetry.space_group_name_H-M   'P 1'
#
loop_
_entity.id
_entity.type
_entity.pdbx_description
1 polymer ?
#
loop_
_entity_poly.entity_id
_entity_poly.type
_entity_poly.pdbx_seq_one_letter_code
_entity_poly.pdbx_strand_id
1 'polypeptide(L)'
;MLSTVKEGAKQMVKLLEKFPQERMKHMISFKQTQLDRFRRVAGLQVDNKIDSNEPNLSINEIKDMLNRSKGPLGLQRDVLKKIQAVIPRDQFTEQDLKRQISSLENIMSNKYKDYYDVGDKLYKPAGNPNYYVRLMDEINGKKKETFISAMKVIFFGK
;
A
#
# COMPACT_ATOMS: atom_id res chain seq x y z
N MET A 1 -6.33 15.40 -23.36
CA MET A 1 -5.61 15.58 -22.09
C MET A 1 -6.36 15.00 -20.90
N LEU A 2 -7.58 15.44 -20.57
CA LEU A 2 -8.32 14.83 -19.44
C LEU A 2 -8.61 13.32 -19.64
N SER A 3 -8.84 12.90 -20.88
CA SER A 3 -9.05 11.48 -21.25
C SER A 3 -7.79 10.62 -21.04
N THR A 4 -6.62 11.13 -21.43
CA THR A 4 -5.34 10.41 -21.31
C THR A 4 -4.93 10.25 -19.85
N VAL A 5 -5.17 11.28 -19.03
CA VAL A 5 -4.97 11.22 -17.56
C VAL A 5 -5.89 10.18 -16.91
N LYS A 6 -7.17 10.13 -17.29
CA LYS A 6 -8.11 9.12 -16.78
C LYS A 6 -7.70 7.70 -17.17
N GLU A 7 -7.20 7.52 -18.39
CA GLU A 7 -6.73 6.22 -18.86
C GLU A 7 -5.46 5.76 -18.14
N GLY A 8 -4.50 6.67 -17.95
CA GLY A 8 -3.31 6.41 -17.12
C GLY A 8 -3.67 6.07 -15.67
N ALA A 9 -4.65 6.75 -15.09
CA ALA A 9 -5.15 6.42 -13.75
C ALA A 9 -5.80 5.03 -13.69
N LYS A 10 -6.55 4.62 -14.73
CA LYS A 10 -7.10 3.25 -14.82
C LYS A 10 -6.00 2.19 -14.89
N GLN A 11 -4.94 2.44 -15.65
CA GLN A 11 -3.77 1.55 -15.69
C GLN A 11 -3.10 1.47 -14.32
N MET A 12 -3.01 2.60 -13.60
CA MET A 12 -2.46 2.63 -12.25
C MET A 12 -3.27 1.78 -11.27
N VAL A 13 -4.59 1.89 -11.30
CA VAL A 13 -5.47 1.07 -10.46
C VAL A 13 -5.25 -0.42 -10.74
N LYS A 14 -5.18 -0.83 -12.01
CA LYS A 14 -4.90 -2.23 -12.40
C LYS A 14 -3.53 -2.73 -11.89
N LEU A 15 -2.51 -1.87 -11.88
CA LEU A 15 -1.20 -2.22 -11.34
C LEU A 15 -1.24 -2.36 -9.82
N LEU A 16 -1.80 -1.37 -9.12
CA LEU A 16 -1.92 -1.37 -7.66
C LEU A 16 -2.75 -2.55 -7.13
N GLU A 17 -3.76 -3.00 -7.86
CA GLU A 17 -4.53 -4.19 -7.51
C GLU A 17 -3.67 -5.46 -7.40
N LYS A 18 -2.62 -5.58 -8.25
CA LYS A 18 -1.68 -6.71 -8.24
C LYS A 18 -0.68 -6.67 -7.08
N PHE A 19 -0.45 -5.53 -6.44
CA PHE A 19 0.50 -5.43 -5.34
C PHE A 19 0.02 -6.25 -4.12
N PRO A 20 0.92 -6.93 -3.39
CA PRO A 20 0.55 -7.59 -2.14
C PRO A 20 0.12 -6.57 -1.09
N GLN A 21 -0.66 -7.00 -0.08
CA GLN A 21 -0.96 -6.15 1.08
C GLN A 21 0.30 -5.93 1.93
N GLU A 22 0.38 -4.78 2.62
CA GLU A 22 1.50 -4.52 3.52
C GLU A 22 1.51 -5.51 4.69
N ARG A 23 2.72 -5.93 5.09
CA ARG A 23 2.92 -6.83 6.23
C ARG A 23 2.62 -6.17 7.59
N MET A 24 2.82 -4.85 7.68
CA MET A 24 2.66 -4.08 8.91
C MET A 24 1.64 -2.97 8.65
N LYS A 25 0.41 -3.13 9.14
CA LYS A 25 -0.65 -2.12 9.08
C LYS A 25 -0.81 -1.50 10.46
N HIS A 26 -0.19 -0.36 10.70
CA HIS A 26 -0.32 0.29 12.01
C HIS A 26 -1.37 1.41 12.04
N MET A 27 -1.70 2.02 10.89
CA MET A 27 -2.82 2.97 10.74
C MET A 27 -3.33 2.94 9.30
N ILE A 28 -2.48 3.37 8.34
CA ILE A 28 -2.86 3.48 6.93
C ILE A 28 -2.18 2.39 6.07
N SER A 29 -2.95 1.80 5.15
CA SER A 29 -2.43 0.96 4.06
C SER A 29 -2.10 1.82 2.85
N PHE A 30 -0.84 1.80 2.41
CA PHE A 30 -0.40 2.49 1.21
C PHE A 30 -1.20 2.05 -0.01
N LYS A 31 -1.37 0.74 -0.21
CA LYS A 31 -2.14 0.17 -1.32
C LYS A 31 -3.55 0.73 -1.35
N GLN A 32 -4.24 0.75 -0.21
CA GLN A 32 -5.61 1.27 -0.16
C GLN A 32 -5.67 2.78 -0.41
N THR A 33 -4.78 3.56 0.20
CA THR A 33 -4.73 5.01 -0.04
C THR A 33 -4.48 5.35 -1.50
N GLN A 34 -3.57 4.62 -2.17
CA GLN A 34 -3.29 4.85 -3.58
C GLN A 34 -4.44 4.38 -4.48
N LEU A 35 -5.08 3.25 -4.18
CA LEU A 35 -6.26 2.79 -4.90
C LEU A 35 -7.39 3.82 -4.82
N ASP A 36 -7.69 4.33 -3.63
CA ASP A 36 -8.71 5.35 -3.42
C ASP A 36 -8.38 6.63 -4.18
N ARG A 37 -7.10 7.06 -4.14
CA ARG A 37 -6.63 8.23 -4.88
C ARG A 37 -6.86 8.07 -6.38
N PHE A 38 -6.35 7.00 -6.99
CA PHE A 38 -6.42 6.84 -8.44
C PHE A 38 -7.80 6.41 -8.95
N ARG A 39 -8.65 5.76 -8.13
CA ARG A 39 -10.05 5.52 -8.46
C ARG A 39 -10.82 6.83 -8.62
N ARG A 40 -10.60 7.80 -7.72
CA ARG A 40 -11.19 9.16 -7.83
C ARG A 40 -10.76 9.86 -9.13
N VAL A 41 -9.48 9.76 -9.49
CA VAL A 41 -8.93 10.36 -10.73
C VAL A 41 -9.46 9.66 -11.97
N ALA A 42 -9.58 8.33 -11.93
CA ALA A 42 -10.11 7.52 -13.03
C ALA A 42 -11.64 7.67 -13.23
N GLY A 43 -12.34 8.29 -12.27
CA GLY A 43 -13.80 8.39 -12.25
C GLY A 43 -14.48 7.06 -11.92
N LEU A 44 -13.78 6.15 -11.25
CA LEU A 44 -14.33 4.90 -10.74
C LEU A 44 -14.95 5.14 -9.36
N GLN A 45 -16.02 4.39 -9.04
CA GLN A 45 -16.61 4.46 -7.70
C GLN A 45 -15.60 3.95 -6.67
N VAL A 46 -15.47 4.68 -5.57
CA VAL A 46 -14.66 4.26 -4.42
C VAL A 46 -15.58 3.43 -3.53
N ASP A 47 -15.23 2.16 -3.35
CA ASP A 47 -15.91 1.31 -2.38
C ASP A 47 -15.61 1.86 -0.98
N ASN A 48 -16.59 2.52 -0.34
CA ASN A 48 -16.48 2.99 1.04
C ASN A 48 -16.57 1.82 2.03
N LYS A 49 -15.77 0.77 1.85
CA LYS A 49 -15.51 -0.24 2.90
C LYS A 49 -14.32 0.25 3.72
N ILE A 50 -14.52 1.37 4.40
CA ILE A 50 -13.60 1.84 5.43
C ILE A 50 -14.02 1.12 6.70
N ASP A 51 -13.16 0.21 7.20
CA ASP A 51 -13.28 -0.32 8.55
C ASP A 51 -13.39 0.88 9.51
N SER A 52 -14.45 0.93 10.30
CA SER A 52 -14.98 2.10 11.02
C SER A 52 -14.11 2.65 12.17
N ASN A 53 -12.79 2.44 12.14
CA ASN A 53 -11.85 2.86 13.19
C ASN A 53 -10.74 3.82 12.71
N GLU A 54 -10.75 4.27 11.45
CA GLU A 54 -9.76 5.22 10.92
C GLU A 54 -10.35 6.64 10.78
N PRO A 55 -9.70 7.71 11.27
CA PRO A 55 -10.24 9.06 11.30
C PRO A 55 -10.01 9.78 9.96
N ASN A 56 -10.41 9.16 8.85
CA ASN A 56 -10.43 9.83 7.55
C ASN A 56 -11.87 10.21 7.24
N LEU A 57 -12.35 11.31 7.82
CA LEU A 57 -13.66 11.89 7.47
C LEU A 57 -13.73 12.09 5.96
N SER A 58 -14.54 11.27 5.30
CA SER A 58 -14.74 11.35 3.86
C SER A 58 -15.46 12.66 3.56
N ILE A 59 -15.12 13.32 2.44
CA ILE A 59 -15.74 14.58 2.01
C ILE A 59 -17.28 14.46 1.94
N ASN A 60 -17.77 13.26 1.71
CA ASN A 60 -19.20 12.95 1.70
C ASN A 60 -19.80 12.99 3.12
N GLU A 61 -19.07 12.51 4.13
CA GLU A 61 -19.49 12.60 5.54
C GLU A 61 -19.46 14.05 6.03
N ILE A 62 -18.46 14.84 5.64
CA ILE A 62 -18.41 16.27 5.95
C ILE A 62 -19.61 16.99 5.30
N LYS A 63 -19.95 16.66 4.06
CA LYS A 63 -21.14 17.19 3.39
C LYS A 63 -22.43 16.78 4.11
N ASP A 64 -22.54 15.53 4.52
CA ASP A 64 -23.75 15.02 5.20
C ASP A 64 -23.89 15.59 6.62
N MET A 65 -22.79 15.71 7.37
CA MET A 65 -22.77 16.38 8.68
C MET A 65 -23.14 17.87 8.55
N LEU A 66 -22.60 18.56 7.54
CA LEU A 66 -22.88 19.98 7.31
C LEU A 66 -24.34 20.21 6.89
N ASN A 67 -24.88 19.36 6.00
CA ASN A 67 -26.29 19.41 5.57
C ASN A 67 -27.25 19.06 6.72
N ARG A 68 -26.81 18.23 7.68
CA ARG A 68 -27.58 17.86 8.87
C ARG A 68 -27.53 18.94 9.95
N SER A 69 -26.44 19.72 10.04
CA SER A 69 -26.36 20.90 10.90
C SER A 69 -27.11 22.08 10.24
N LYS A 70 -28.24 22.50 10.82
CA LYS A 70 -29.07 23.63 10.35
C LYS A 70 -28.39 24.99 10.58
N GLY A 71 -27.24 25.22 9.97
CA GLY A 71 -26.58 26.53 9.92
C GLY A 71 -27.20 27.43 8.85
N PRO A 72 -27.02 28.76 8.92
CA PRO A 72 -27.48 29.68 7.89
C PRO A 72 -26.84 29.33 6.54
N LEU A 73 -27.68 29.09 5.52
CA LEU A 73 -27.32 28.53 4.21
C LEU A 73 -26.15 29.23 3.47
N GLY A 74 -25.83 30.48 3.83
CA GLY A 74 -24.69 31.23 3.27
C GLY A 74 -23.33 30.71 3.76
N LEU A 75 -23.19 30.46 5.07
CA LEU A 75 -21.92 30.04 5.67
C LEU A 75 -21.50 28.63 5.21
N GLN A 76 -22.47 27.74 4.96
CA GLN A 76 -22.20 26.39 4.49
C GLN A 76 -21.53 26.38 3.11
N ARG A 77 -21.99 27.23 2.19
CA ARG A 77 -21.42 27.32 0.83
C ARG A 77 -20.00 27.84 0.84
N ASP A 78 -19.71 28.83 1.70
CA ASP A 78 -18.38 29.42 1.80
C ASP A 78 -17.39 28.48 2.47
N VAL A 79 -17.81 27.75 3.51
CA VAL A 79 -17.00 26.71 4.14
C VAL A 79 -16.73 25.56 3.17
N LEU A 80 -17.75 25.08 2.43
CA LEU A 80 -17.56 24.04 1.42
C LEU A 80 -16.62 24.50 0.29
N LYS A 81 -16.73 25.75 -0.17
CA LYS A 81 -15.82 26.32 -1.17
C LYS A 81 -14.39 26.42 -0.63
N LYS A 82 -14.22 26.86 0.61
CA LYS A 82 -12.89 26.97 1.25
C LYS A 82 -12.26 25.59 1.45
N ILE A 83 -13.03 24.60 1.87
CA ILE A 83 -12.57 23.21 1.97
C ILE A 83 -12.21 22.67 0.58
N GLN A 84 -13.04 22.89 -0.44
CA GLN A 84 -12.72 22.48 -1.82
C GLN A 84 -11.50 23.19 -2.42
N ALA A 85 -11.20 24.41 -1.98
CA ALA A 85 -10.05 25.20 -2.43
C ALA A 85 -8.75 24.83 -1.69
N VAL A 86 -8.85 24.39 -0.43
CA VAL A 86 -7.70 23.96 0.40
C VAL A 86 -7.33 22.50 0.14
N ILE A 87 -8.27 21.67 -0.33
CA ILE A 87 -7.95 20.30 -0.74
C ILE A 87 -7.04 20.36 -1.97
N PRO A 88 -5.80 19.85 -1.89
CA PRO A 88 -4.95 19.73 -3.06
C PRO A 88 -5.67 18.81 -4.06
N ARG A 89 -6.18 19.40 -5.16
CA ARG A 89 -6.58 18.61 -6.31
C ARG A 89 -5.28 18.11 -6.92
N ASP A 90 -4.99 16.83 -6.76
CA ASP A 90 -3.83 16.22 -7.41
C ASP A 90 -3.96 16.45 -8.93
N GLN A 91 -3.24 17.45 -9.44
CA GLN A 91 -3.19 17.78 -10.86
C GLN A 91 -2.16 16.86 -11.51
N PHE A 92 -2.58 15.67 -11.89
CA PHE A 92 -1.71 14.74 -12.59
C PHE A 92 -1.48 15.19 -14.04
N THR A 93 -0.21 15.36 -14.42
CA THR A 93 0.15 15.41 -15.82
C THR A 93 0.27 14.00 -16.39
N GLU A 94 0.14 13.86 -17.71
CA GLU A 94 0.33 12.58 -18.37
C GLU A 94 1.75 12.02 -18.16
N GLN A 95 2.75 12.91 -18.12
CA GLN A 95 4.15 12.52 -17.91
C GLN A 95 4.36 11.97 -16.50
N ASP A 96 3.74 12.57 -15.49
CA ASP A 96 3.85 12.10 -14.10
C ASP A 96 3.23 10.72 -13.94
N LEU A 97 2.06 10.49 -14.54
CA LEU A 97 1.43 9.17 -14.53
C LEU A 97 2.32 8.14 -15.21
N LYS A 98 2.87 8.44 -16.40
CA LYS A 98 3.79 7.51 -17.09
C LYS A 98 5.02 7.17 -16.24
N ARG A 99 5.60 8.16 -15.56
CA ARG A 99 6.74 7.93 -14.64
C ARG A 99 6.35 7.04 -13.47
N GLN A 100 5.18 7.27 -12.88
CA GLN A 100 4.66 6.45 -11.78
C GLN A 100 4.38 5.00 -12.23
N ILE A 101 3.78 4.79 -13.41
CA ILE A 101 3.59 3.45 -14.00
C ILE A 101 4.93 2.74 -14.11
N SER A 102 5.90 3.37 -14.78
CA SER A 102 7.22 2.76 -15.00
C SER A 102 7.92 2.43 -13.68
N SER A 103 7.77 3.30 -12.67
CA SER A 103 8.38 3.08 -11.35
C SER A 103 7.74 1.89 -10.63
N LEU A 104 6.41 1.76 -10.66
CA LEU A 104 5.70 0.64 -10.07
C LEU A 104 5.98 -0.67 -10.80
N GLU A 105 6.04 -0.65 -12.13
CA GLU A 105 6.42 -1.81 -12.93
C GLU A 105 7.85 -2.26 -12.62
N ASN A 106 8.79 -1.33 -12.45
CA ASN A 106 10.15 -1.64 -12.05
C ASN A 106 10.22 -2.26 -10.65
N ILE A 107 9.43 -1.75 -9.69
CA ILE A 107 9.35 -2.32 -8.32
C ILE A 107 8.73 -3.73 -8.36
N MET A 108 7.70 -3.94 -9.18
CA MET A 108 7.07 -5.24 -9.36
C MET A 108 7.96 -6.22 -10.13
N SER A 109 8.83 -5.69 -11.01
CA SER A 109 9.83 -6.50 -11.68
C SER A 109 10.83 -6.97 -10.63
N ASN A 110 10.87 -8.26 -10.38
CA ASN A 110 11.87 -8.90 -9.51
C ASN A 110 13.29 -8.82 -10.12
N LYS A 111 13.57 -7.89 -11.02
CA LYS A 111 14.80 -7.78 -11.81
C LYS A 111 16.06 -7.90 -10.95
N TYR A 112 16.13 -7.21 -9.81
CA TYR A 112 17.31 -7.28 -8.94
C TYR A 112 17.36 -8.54 -8.08
N LYS A 113 16.19 -9.10 -7.73
CA LYS A 113 16.10 -10.39 -7.04
C LYS A 113 16.59 -11.51 -7.96
N ASP A 114 16.23 -11.46 -9.24
CA ASP A 114 16.62 -12.47 -10.22
C ASP A 114 18.09 -12.28 -10.67
N TYR A 115 18.52 -11.03 -10.86
CA TYR A 115 19.90 -10.71 -11.27
C TYR A 115 20.93 -11.05 -10.19
N TYR A 116 20.58 -10.83 -8.92
CA TYR A 116 21.39 -11.19 -7.76
C TYR A 116 20.77 -12.35 -7.01
N ASP A 117 20.36 -13.41 -7.73
CA ASP A 117 19.88 -14.61 -7.07
C ASP A 117 21.00 -15.16 -6.17
N VAL A 118 20.78 -15.02 -4.87
CA VAL A 118 21.70 -15.45 -3.84
C VAL A 118 21.63 -16.97 -3.81
N GLY A 119 22.46 -17.61 -4.66
CA GLY A 119 22.45 -19.05 -4.83
C GLY A 119 22.64 -19.83 -3.54
N ASP A 120 22.49 -21.16 -3.62
CA ASP A 120 22.47 -22.09 -2.48
C ASP A 120 23.58 -21.86 -1.43
N LYS A 121 24.74 -21.32 -1.82
CA LYS A 121 25.84 -20.99 -0.90
C LYS A 121 25.47 -20.03 0.23
N LEU A 122 24.55 -19.07 -0.02
CA LEU A 122 24.08 -18.13 1.00
C LEU A 122 22.91 -18.71 1.80
N TYR A 123 21.97 -19.41 1.15
CA TYR A 123 20.83 -20.00 1.84
C TYR A 123 21.15 -21.27 2.64
N LYS A 124 22.22 -21.98 2.26
CA LYS A 124 22.69 -23.23 2.87
C LYS A 124 24.19 -23.12 3.16
N PRO A 125 24.59 -22.39 4.22
CA PRO A 125 25.99 -22.28 4.57
C PRO A 125 26.54 -23.68 4.93
N ALA A 126 27.78 -23.96 4.52
CA ALA A 126 28.37 -25.31 4.63
C ALA A 126 28.37 -25.89 6.05
N GLY A 127 28.43 -25.03 7.08
CA GLY A 127 28.37 -25.44 8.48
C GLY A 127 26.96 -25.82 8.95
N ASN A 128 25.92 -25.10 8.50
CA ASN A 128 24.55 -25.37 8.89
C ASN A 128 23.56 -25.06 7.74
N PRO A 129 23.32 -26.03 6.85
CA PRO A 129 22.43 -25.86 5.70
C PRO A 129 20.99 -25.47 6.05
N ASN A 130 20.52 -25.79 7.26
CA ASN A 130 19.15 -25.55 7.71
C ASN A 130 18.98 -24.21 8.44
N TYR A 131 20.06 -23.44 8.63
CA TYR A 131 20.06 -22.24 9.45
C TYR A 131 19.01 -21.20 9.04
N TYR A 132 19.00 -20.82 7.75
CA TYR A 132 18.06 -19.80 7.25
C TYR A 132 16.64 -20.33 7.12
N VAL A 133 16.46 -21.62 6.81
CA VAL A 133 15.14 -22.26 6.78
C VAL A 133 14.50 -22.18 8.16
N ARG A 134 15.26 -22.47 9.22
CA ARG A 134 14.81 -22.34 10.61
C ARG A 134 14.42 -20.90 10.97
N LEU A 135 15.28 -19.92 10.66
CA LEU A 135 14.98 -18.51 10.94
C LEU A 135 13.72 -18.05 10.21
N MET A 136 13.55 -18.45 8.95
CA MET A 136 12.36 -18.12 8.18
C MET A 136 11.10 -18.80 8.71
N ASP A 137 11.19 -20.05 9.16
CA ASP A 137 10.05 -20.76 9.76
C ASP A 137 9.61 -20.14 11.10
N GLU A 138 10.55 -19.62 11.89
CA GLU A 138 10.25 -18.91 13.14
C GLU A 138 9.58 -17.56 12.87
N ILE A 139 10.13 -16.75 11.94
CA ILE A 139 9.55 -15.46 11.54
C ILE A 139 8.13 -15.65 10.96
N ASN A 140 7.92 -16.71 10.20
CA ASN A 140 6.60 -17.03 9.63
C ASN A 140 5.66 -17.76 10.62
N GLY A 141 6.10 -18.00 11.86
CA GLY A 141 5.29 -18.62 12.91
C GLY A 141 5.00 -20.10 12.72
N LYS A 142 5.72 -20.80 11.83
CA LYS A 142 5.48 -22.19 11.46
C LYS A 142 6.05 -23.19 12.47
N LYS A 143 7.22 -22.91 13.04
CA LYS A 143 7.87 -23.76 14.06
C LYS A 143 8.66 -22.90 15.04
N LYS A 144 8.35 -23.00 16.33
CA LYS A 144 9.19 -22.48 17.41
C LYS A 144 10.11 -23.60 17.86
N GLU A 145 11.42 -23.47 17.70
CA GLU A 145 12.34 -24.42 18.32
C GLU A 145 12.40 -24.18 19.83
N THR A 146 12.44 -25.27 20.60
CA THR A 146 12.64 -25.21 22.05
C THR A 146 14.09 -24.83 22.33
N PHE A 147 14.35 -24.02 23.38
CA PHE A 147 15.68 -23.53 23.78
C PHE A 147 16.82 -24.57 23.74
N ILE A 148 16.52 -25.83 24.05
CA ILE A 148 17.46 -26.95 24.04
C ILE A 148 17.99 -27.25 22.62
N SER A 149 17.12 -27.18 21.60
CA SER A 149 17.49 -27.42 20.20
C SER A 149 18.44 -26.34 19.70
N ALA A 150 18.18 -25.08 20.05
CA ALA A 150 19.06 -23.95 19.74
C ALA A 150 20.45 -24.11 20.38
N MET A 151 20.53 -24.55 21.64
CA MET A 151 21.82 -24.82 22.28
C MET A 151 22.59 -25.97 21.61
N LYS A 152 21.91 -27.07 21.25
CA LYS A 152 22.56 -28.21 20.57
C LYS A 152 23.18 -27.79 19.23
N VAL A 153 22.50 -26.93 18.47
CA VAL A 153 23.01 -26.41 17.19
C VAL A 153 24.26 -25.55 17.39
N ILE A 154 24.34 -24.75 18.45
CA ILE A 154 25.52 -23.91 18.75
C ILE A 154 26.72 -24.78 19.14
N PHE A 155 26.50 -25.82 19.95
CA PHE A 155 27.58 -26.68 20.43
C PHE A 155 28.05 -27.74 19.41
N PHE A 156 27.16 -28.25 18.56
CA PHE A 156 27.48 -29.35 17.63
C PHE A 156 27.48 -28.95 16.15
N GLY A 157 27.09 -27.71 15.82
CA GLY A 157 27.03 -27.23 14.43
C GLY A 157 25.98 -27.92 13.55
N LYS A 158 25.11 -28.77 14.14
CA LYS A 158 24.06 -29.54 13.45
C LYS A 158 22.76 -29.52 14.24
#